data_AF-A0AAI8DL10-F1
#
_entry.id   AF-A0AAI8DL10-F1
#
_cell.length_a   1.000
_cell.length_b   1.000
_cell.length_c   1.000
_cell.angle_alpha   90.00
_cell.angle_beta   90.00
_cell.angle_gamma   90.00
#
_symmetry.space_group_name_H-M   'P 1'
#
loop_
_entity.id
_entity.type
_entity.pdbx_description
1 polymer ?
#
loop_
_entity_poly.entity_id
_entity_poly.type
_entity_poly.pdbx_seq_one_letter_code
_entity_poly.pdbx_strand_id
1 'polypeptide(L)'
;MKKVKTYFKQNQSAIYIAIILTIIIFYLCVYLFVNFTNPTRSYSEEIKNEAISLEDIEIKMTGQKYNPENGLYVMTYKVMPQNEKAVVVNKENLEVAGFMERGEGTSLETKTYFTMNDYFVVEMHDVPKDYKALKINFKYHTQDTSNNEVEMEGAKYTSASEKDIDRKLTPKTKDEYMYDSYLYLQERLEKKVKKNEEAQKNILSRIDRVEKETSMLDVKDPTLSESEREIVKETISNNKADINGLKKDYASKVKAKETLLENIERVKQVLNDFQ
;
A
#
# COMPACT_ATOMS: atom_id res chain seq x y z
N MET A 1 10.27 67.43 -50.50
CA MET A 1 10.07 66.06 -49.96
C MET A 1 11.16 65.75 -48.93
N LYS A 2 10.79 65.68 -47.65
CA LYS A 2 11.69 65.29 -46.56
C LYS A 2 12.02 63.79 -46.68
N LYS A 3 13.28 63.44 -46.92
CA LYS A 3 13.80 62.10 -46.62
C LYS A 3 14.54 62.19 -45.29
N VAL A 4 13.85 61.79 -44.22
CA VAL A 4 14.44 61.59 -42.90
C VAL A 4 15.46 60.45 -43.04
N LYS A 5 16.75 60.79 -43.03
CA LYS A 5 17.83 59.83 -42.83
C LYS A 5 17.80 59.43 -41.35
N THR A 6 17.20 58.30 -41.03
CA THR A 6 17.25 57.72 -39.70
C THR A 6 18.66 57.18 -39.45
N TYR A 7 19.43 57.90 -38.64
CA TYR A 7 20.73 57.47 -38.11
C TYR A 7 20.51 56.34 -37.10
N PHE A 8 20.54 55.08 -37.53
CA PHE A 8 20.95 54.01 -36.63
C PHE A 8 22.47 54.00 -36.58
N LYS A 9 23.07 54.70 -35.60
CA LYS A 9 24.47 54.48 -35.22
C LYS A 9 24.57 53.01 -34.79
N GLN A 10 25.23 52.18 -35.59
CA GLN A 10 25.58 50.82 -35.22
C GLN A 10 26.47 50.87 -33.97
N ASN A 11 25.86 50.65 -32.80
CA ASN A 11 26.59 50.56 -31.55
C ASN A 11 27.13 49.13 -31.45
N GLN A 12 28.33 48.89 -31.98
CA GLN A 12 28.95 47.56 -32.02
C GLN A 12 28.92 46.87 -30.65
N SER A 13 29.08 47.63 -29.56
CA SER A 13 28.96 47.14 -28.18
C SER A 13 27.60 46.54 -27.86
N ALA A 14 26.50 47.10 -28.38
CA ALA A 14 25.15 46.54 -28.19
C ALA A 14 24.96 45.23 -28.95
N ILE A 15 25.61 45.07 -30.11
CA ILE A 15 25.61 43.83 -30.88
C ILE A 15 26.38 42.74 -30.11
N TYR A 16 27.57 43.07 -29.57
CA TYR A 16 28.33 42.13 -28.74
C TYR A 16 27.57 41.71 -27.48
N ILE A 17 26.92 42.65 -26.79
CA ILE A 17 26.07 42.35 -25.62
C ILE A 17 24.91 41.43 -26.03
N ALA A 18 24.24 41.68 -27.16
CA ALA A 18 23.14 40.84 -27.65
C ALA A 18 23.60 39.40 -27.97
N ILE A 19 24.79 39.23 -28.56
CA ILE A 19 25.36 37.91 -28.84
C ILE A 19 25.65 37.16 -27.53
N ILE A 20 26.29 37.81 -26.55
CA ILE A 20 26.58 37.23 -25.24
C ILE A 20 25.27 36.82 -24.53
N LEU A 21 24.26 37.70 -24.54
CA LEU A 21 22.96 37.41 -23.94
C LEU A 21 22.26 36.23 -24.61
N THR A 22 22.37 36.11 -25.94
CA THR A 22 21.80 34.99 -26.69
C THR A 22 22.48 33.67 -26.30
N ILE A 23 23.80 33.67 -26.12
CA ILE A 23 24.55 32.50 -25.65
C ILE A 23 24.12 32.13 -24.21
N ILE A 24 24.00 33.11 -23.31
CA ILE A 24 23.54 32.89 -21.94
C ILE A 24 22.12 32.33 -21.92
N ILE A 25 21.19 32.91 -22.68
CA ILE A 25 19.81 32.41 -22.80
C ILE A 25 19.80 31.01 -23.39
N PHE A 26 20.64 30.71 -24.39
CA PHE A 26 20.74 29.36 -24.95
C PHE A 26 21.18 28.35 -23.89
N TYR A 27 22.24 28.63 -23.13
CA TYR A 27 22.67 27.76 -22.04
C TYR A 27 21.64 27.67 -20.91
N LEU A 28 20.94 28.75 -20.59
CA LEU A 28 19.84 28.74 -19.63
C LEU A 28 18.68 27.85 -20.14
N CYS A 29 18.32 27.96 -21.42
CA CYS A 29 17.30 27.13 -22.05
C CYS A 29 17.73 25.66 -22.10
N VAL A 30 19.00 25.35 -22.38
CA VAL A 30 19.53 23.98 -22.31
C VAL A 30 19.51 23.47 -20.88
N TYR A 31 19.93 24.29 -19.90
CA TYR A 31 19.89 23.96 -18.48
C TYR A 31 18.45 23.69 -17.99
N LEU A 32 17.51 24.56 -18.37
CA LEU A 32 16.09 24.38 -18.09
C LEU A 32 15.54 23.15 -18.82
N PHE A 33 15.86 22.96 -20.10
CA PHE A 33 15.43 21.78 -20.85
C PHE A 33 15.92 20.51 -20.18
N VAL A 34 17.21 20.40 -19.83
CA VAL A 34 17.78 19.22 -19.15
C VAL A 34 17.11 18.97 -17.79
N ASN A 35 16.88 20.00 -16.99
CA ASN A 35 16.25 19.88 -15.67
C ASN A 35 14.73 19.63 -15.72
N PHE A 36 14.03 20.13 -16.74
CA PHE A 36 12.56 20.07 -16.83
C PHE A 36 12.03 19.04 -17.83
N THR A 37 12.85 18.43 -18.70
CA THR A 37 12.37 17.37 -19.64
C THR A 37 12.41 15.96 -19.08
N ASN A 38 13.06 15.73 -17.93
CA ASN A 38 13.08 14.41 -17.31
C ASN A 38 12.63 14.43 -15.83
N PRO A 39 11.50 15.07 -15.48
CA PRO A 39 10.99 14.97 -14.12
C PRO A 39 10.68 13.51 -13.80
N THR A 40 10.96 13.10 -12.55
CA THR A 40 10.47 11.85 -11.98
C THR A 40 8.97 11.74 -12.27
N ARG A 41 8.55 10.69 -12.99
CA ARG A 41 7.15 10.48 -13.32
C ARG A 41 6.39 10.29 -12.02
N SER A 42 5.31 11.01 -11.78
CA SER A 42 4.43 10.71 -10.65
C SER A 42 3.43 9.64 -11.08
N TYR A 43 3.52 8.45 -10.50
CA TYR A 43 2.49 7.43 -10.67
C TYR A 43 1.33 7.69 -9.69
N SER A 44 0.09 7.48 -10.16
CA SER A 44 -1.09 7.55 -9.30
C SER A 44 -1.00 6.52 -8.18
N GLU A 45 -1.70 6.78 -7.07
CA GLU A 45 -1.78 5.80 -5.98
C GLU A 45 -2.38 4.47 -6.44
N GLU A 46 -3.27 4.49 -7.43
CA GLU A 46 -3.86 3.28 -8.01
C GLU A 46 -2.79 2.38 -8.64
N ILE A 47 -1.93 2.94 -9.51
CA ILE A 47 -0.83 2.19 -10.15
C ILE A 47 0.19 1.73 -9.10
N LYS A 48 0.51 2.58 -8.12
CA LYS A 48 1.41 2.22 -7.01
C LYS A 48 0.84 1.13 -6.12
N ASN A 49 -0.47 1.04 -5.97
CA ASN A 49 -1.13 0.06 -5.09
C ASN A 49 -1.58 -1.20 -5.83
N GLU A 50 -1.45 -1.24 -7.16
CA GLU A 50 -1.73 -2.41 -7.98
C GLU A 50 -0.89 -3.60 -7.51
N ALA A 51 -1.54 -4.74 -7.30
CA ALA A 51 -0.86 -5.97 -6.91
C ALA A 51 -0.27 -6.65 -8.14
N ILE A 52 0.91 -7.22 -8.00
CA ILE A 52 1.48 -8.11 -9.01
C ILE A 52 1.05 -9.52 -8.66
N SER A 53 0.34 -10.17 -9.57
CA SER A 53 -0.04 -11.58 -9.43
C SER A 53 1.04 -12.48 -10.01
N LEU A 54 1.55 -13.40 -9.19
CA LEU A 54 2.52 -14.43 -9.56
C LEU A 54 1.96 -15.78 -9.11
N GLU A 55 1.27 -16.47 -10.01
CA GLU A 55 0.65 -17.79 -9.80
C GLU A 55 -0.27 -17.90 -8.58
N ASP A 56 0.27 -18.21 -7.41
CA ASP A 56 -0.46 -18.43 -6.17
C ASP A 56 -0.25 -17.31 -5.14
N ILE A 57 0.50 -16.25 -5.49
CA ILE A 57 0.70 -15.06 -4.67
C ILE A 57 0.37 -13.75 -5.37
N GLU A 58 0.01 -12.76 -4.57
CA GLU A 58 -0.05 -11.35 -4.92
C GLU A 58 0.94 -10.54 -4.10
N ILE A 59 1.80 -9.79 -4.78
CA ILE A 59 2.75 -8.88 -4.15
C ILE A 59 2.19 -7.46 -4.23
N LYS A 60 1.91 -6.85 -3.09
CA LYS A 60 1.38 -5.49 -2.97
C LYS A 60 2.34 -4.59 -2.21
N MET A 61 2.64 -3.42 -2.77
CA MET A 61 3.42 -2.40 -2.08
C MET A 61 2.56 -1.76 -0.98
N THR A 62 3.08 -1.70 0.24
CA THR A 62 2.40 -1.11 1.41
C THR A 62 2.95 0.26 1.78
N GLY A 63 4.17 0.58 1.36
CA GLY A 63 4.80 1.85 1.65
C GLY A 63 6.09 2.03 0.86
N GLN A 64 6.51 3.29 0.73
CA GLN A 64 7.79 3.64 0.16
C GLN A 64 8.31 4.95 0.77
N LYS A 65 9.63 5.07 0.87
CA LYS A 65 10.33 6.27 1.31
C LYS A 65 11.58 6.48 0.47
N TYR A 66 11.91 7.73 0.19
CA TYR A 66 13.09 8.12 -0.56
C TYR A 66 13.81 9.30 0.07
N ASN A 67 15.12 9.21 0.17
CA ASN A 67 15.97 10.33 0.56
C ASN A 67 16.76 10.84 -0.64
N PRO A 68 16.43 12.04 -1.17
CA PRO A 68 17.15 12.60 -2.29
C PRO A 68 18.60 12.96 -1.93
N GLU A 69 18.93 13.22 -0.67
CA GLU A 69 20.26 13.69 -0.28
C GLU A 69 21.33 12.59 -0.32
N ASN A 70 20.98 11.37 0.07
CA ASN A 70 21.88 10.22 0.07
C ASN A 70 21.51 9.11 -0.94
N GLY A 71 20.42 9.29 -1.69
CA GLY A 71 19.98 8.35 -2.73
C GLY A 71 19.37 7.04 -2.21
N LEU A 72 19.01 6.96 -0.93
CA LEU A 72 18.41 5.77 -0.33
C LEU A 72 16.92 5.68 -0.66
N TYR A 73 16.49 4.55 -1.23
CA TYR A 73 15.10 4.22 -1.49
C TYR A 73 14.69 2.96 -0.74
N VAL A 74 13.61 3.04 0.03
CA VAL A 74 13.09 1.90 0.81
C VAL A 74 11.64 1.65 0.42
N MET A 75 11.32 0.41 0.06
CA MET A 75 9.97 -0.03 -0.27
C MET A 75 9.57 -1.18 0.64
N THR A 76 8.31 -1.19 1.05
CA THR A 76 7.75 -2.30 1.83
C THR A 76 6.66 -3.00 1.05
N TYR A 77 6.69 -4.32 1.10
CA TYR A 77 5.78 -5.18 0.36
C TYR A 77 5.10 -6.16 1.28
N LYS A 78 3.82 -6.40 1.02
CA LYS A 78 3.04 -7.47 1.60
C LYS A 78 2.71 -8.49 0.53
N VAL A 79 2.86 -9.76 0.87
CA VAL A 79 2.46 -10.88 0.05
C VAL A 79 1.11 -11.40 0.54
N MET A 80 0.21 -11.67 -0.39
CA MET A 80 -1.11 -12.22 -0.11
C MET A 80 -1.23 -13.51 -0.91
N PRO A 81 -1.63 -14.63 -0.31
CA PRO A 81 -1.89 -15.83 -1.09
C PRO A 81 -3.15 -15.60 -1.94
N GLN A 82 -3.12 -16.03 -3.20
CA GLN A 82 -4.30 -16.06 -4.08
C GLN A 82 -5.20 -17.27 -3.78
N ASN A 83 -4.64 -18.30 -3.14
CA ASN A 83 -5.33 -19.52 -2.72
C ASN A 83 -5.44 -19.58 -1.20
N GLU A 84 -6.25 -20.50 -0.64
CA GLU A 84 -6.35 -20.68 0.83
C GLU A 84 -5.06 -21.24 1.48
N LYS A 85 -4.02 -21.50 0.68
CA LYS A 85 -2.72 -21.96 1.17
C LYS A 85 -1.92 -20.78 1.71
N ALA A 86 -1.40 -20.91 2.93
CA ALA A 86 -0.44 -19.95 3.46
C ALA A 86 0.85 -19.98 2.64
N VAL A 87 1.32 -18.82 2.19
CA VAL A 87 2.59 -18.69 1.49
C VAL A 87 3.60 -17.98 2.39
N VAL A 88 4.81 -18.54 2.45
CA VAL A 88 5.97 -17.98 3.13
C VAL A 88 6.93 -17.52 2.06
N VAL A 89 7.24 -16.22 1.99
CA VAL A 89 8.25 -15.70 1.08
C VAL A 89 9.59 -15.52 1.80
N ASN A 90 10.66 -15.94 1.14
CA ASN A 90 12.03 -15.84 1.62
C ASN A 90 12.99 -15.73 0.43
N LYS A 91 14.29 -15.65 0.72
CA LYS A 91 15.35 -15.51 -0.30
C LYS A 91 15.51 -16.72 -1.23
N GLU A 92 14.94 -17.87 -0.88
CA GLU A 92 15.04 -19.12 -1.65
C GLU A 92 13.95 -19.19 -2.71
N ASN A 93 12.82 -18.51 -2.49
CA ASN A 93 11.68 -18.55 -3.40
C ASN A 93 11.30 -17.20 -4.02
N LEU A 94 11.86 -16.08 -3.56
CA LEU A 94 11.62 -14.76 -4.16
C LEU A 94 12.92 -13.99 -4.33
N GLU A 95 13.24 -13.64 -5.57
CA GLU A 95 14.32 -12.71 -5.89
C GLU A 95 13.74 -11.35 -6.31
N VAL A 96 14.42 -10.27 -5.91
CA VAL A 96 13.99 -8.90 -6.21
C VAL A 96 15.15 -8.10 -6.76
N ALA A 97 14.94 -7.44 -7.90
CA ALA A 97 15.94 -6.62 -8.55
C ALA A 97 15.39 -5.24 -8.93
N GLY A 98 16.15 -4.18 -8.62
CA GLY A 98 15.82 -2.80 -8.96
C GLY A 98 16.56 -2.29 -10.20
N PHE A 99 15.85 -1.56 -11.04
CA PHE A 99 16.40 -0.91 -12.22
C PHE A 99 15.90 0.54 -12.34
N MET A 100 16.75 1.42 -12.85
CA MET A 100 16.33 2.76 -13.24
C MET A 100 15.85 2.80 -14.70
N GLU A 101 14.81 3.59 -14.99
CA GLU A 101 14.30 3.79 -16.37
C GLU A 101 15.21 4.71 -17.23
N ARG A 102 16.38 5.14 -16.76
CA ARG A 102 17.26 6.08 -17.49
C ARG A 102 18.28 5.29 -18.31
N GLY A 103 18.10 5.20 -19.64
CA GLY A 103 19.07 4.75 -20.66
C GLY A 103 19.77 3.42 -20.36
N GLU A 104 19.41 2.33 -21.07
CA GLU A 104 19.90 0.96 -20.77
C GLU A 104 19.85 0.61 -19.27
N GLY A 105 18.62 0.41 -18.77
CA GLY A 105 18.27 -0.23 -17.48
C GLY A 105 19.42 -0.44 -16.48
N THR A 106 19.94 0.64 -15.91
CA THR A 106 21.02 0.54 -14.94
C THR A 106 20.50 -0.21 -13.72
N SER A 107 21.10 -1.37 -13.43
CA SER A 107 20.80 -2.15 -12.24
C SER A 107 21.25 -1.38 -11.01
N LEU A 108 20.41 -1.37 -9.97
CA LEU A 108 20.69 -0.76 -8.69
C LEU A 108 21.13 -1.83 -7.70
N GLU A 109 22.06 -1.48 -6.79
CA GLU A 109 22.34 -2.32 -5.62
C GLU A 109 21.04 -2.45 -4.81
N THR A 110 20.49 -3.66 -4.80
CA THR A 110 19.20 -3.98 -4.20
C THR A 110 19.42 -4.98 -3.06
N LYS A 111 18.96 -4.64 -1.86
CA LYS A 111 18.94 -5.54 -0.69
C LYS A 111 17.50 -5.84 -0.34
N THR A 112 17.22 -7.11 -0.08
CA THR A 112 15.88 -7.56 0.32
C THR A 112 15.93 -8.21 1.69
N TYR A 113 15.11 -7.67 2.60
CA TYR A 113 14.98 -8.14 3.96
C TYR A 113 13.61 -8.80 4.14
N PHE A 114 13.59 -10.12 4.20
CA PHE A 114 12.40 -10.90 4.54
C PHE A 114 12.21 -10.86 6.06
N THR A 115 11.31 -9.98 6.51
CA THR A 115 11.14 -9.67 7.94
C THR A 115 10.01 -10.46 8.58
N MET A 116 9.01 -10.88 7.80
CA MET A 116 7.93 -11.78 8.20
C MET A 116 7.55 -12.71 7.03
N ASN A 117 6.77 -13.76 7.30
CA ASN A 117 6.36 -14.72 6.26
C ASN A 117 5.62 -14.07 5.07
N ASP A 118 4.82 -13.03 5.33
CA ASP A 118 3.99 -12.33 4.34
C ASP A 118 4.48 -10.89 4.08
N TYR A 119 5.69 -10.52 4.50
CA TYR A 119 6.15 -9.14 4.45
C TYR A 119 7.68 -9.03 4.30
N PHE A 120 8.11 -8.15 3.41
CA PHE A 120 9.53 -7.90 3.18
C PHE A 120 9.79 -6.44 2.81
N VAL A 121 11.04 -6.04 2.99
CA VAL A 121 11.54 -4.69 2.72
C VAL A 121 12.59 -4.77 1.62
N VAL A 122 12.53 -3.84 0.68
CA VAL A 122 13.50 -3.68 -0.40
C VAL A 122 14.20 -2.34 -0.21
N GLU A 123 15.51 -2.38 -0.08
CA GLU A 123 16.39 -1.23 0.04
C GLU A 123 17.21 -1.10 -1.25
N MET A 124 17.24 0.10 -1.83
CA MET A 124 18.05 0.44 -2.99
C MET A 124 18.92 1.64 -2.68
N HIS A 125 20.19 1.54 -3.04
CA HIS A 125 21.17 2.62 -2.84
C HIS A 125 21.44 3.37 -4.14
N ASP A 126 22.08 4.53 -3.99
CA ASP A 126 22.58 5.36 -5.09
C ASP A 126 21.53 5.75 -6.13
N VAL A 127 20.26 5.87 -5.70
CA VAL A 127 19.19 6.35 -6.57
C VAL A 127 19.32 7.86 -6.74
N PRO A 128 19.66 8.36 -7.95
CA PRO A 128 19.91 9.77 -8.18
C PRO A 128 18.62 10.59 -8.04
N LYS A 129 18.73 11.86 -7.64
CA LYS A 129 17.59 12.76 -7.41
C LYS A 129 16.64 12.90 -8.61
N ASP A 130 17.16 12.76 -9.82
CA ASP A 130 16.46 12.92 -11.10
C ASP A 130 16.11 11.57 -11.77
N TYR A 131 16.04 10.49 -11.00
CA TYR A 131 15.54 9.20 -11.50
C TYR A 131 14.10 9.35 -12.03
N LYS A 132 13.83 8.84 -13.24
CA LYS A 132 12.51 8.93 -13.87
C LYS A 132 11.47 8.06 -13.16
N ALA A 133 11.80 6.78 -13.04
CA ALA A 133 11.03 5.76 -12.37
C ALA A 133 11.98 4.60 -12.01
N LEU A 134 11.58 3.83 -11.01
CA LEU A 134 12.18 2.55 -10.68
C LEU A 134 11.32 1.44 -11.27
N LYS A 135 11.96 0.46 -11.89
CA LYS A 135 11.37 -0.83 -12.24
C LYS A 135 11.86 -1.86 -11.24
N ILE A 136 10.93 -2.47 -10.52
CA ILE A 136 11.19 -3.51 -9.53
C ILE A 136 10.75 -4.83 -10.15
N ASN A 137 11.70 -5.71 -10.43
CA ASN A 137 11.41 -7.05 -10.93
C ASN A 137 11.34 -8.01 -9.74
N PHE A 138 10.35 -8.89 -9.79
CA PHE A 138 10.13 -9.99 -8.86
C PHE A 138 10.23 -11.28 -9.65
N LYS A 139 11.01 -12.21 -9.12
CA LYS A 139 11.18 -13.53 -9.68
C LYS A 139 10.82 -14.54 -8.60
N TYR A 140 9.73 -15.27 -8.81
CA TYR A 140 9.15 -16.18 -7.83
C TYR A 140 9.34 -17.62 -8.29
N HIS A 141 9.93 -18.43 -7.41
CA HIS A 141 10.20 -19.85 -7.63
C HIS A 141 9.23 -20.66 -6.77
N THR A 142 8.40 -21.47 -7.42
CA THR A 142 7.44 -22.35 -6.75
C THR A 142 7.46 -23.74 -7.36
N GLN A 143 6.72 -24.66 -6.74
CA GLN A 143 6.51 -26.01 -7.27
C GLN A 143 5.06 -26.15 -7.73
N ASP A 144 4.86 -26.62 -8.96
CA ASP A 144 3.53 -26.94 -9.45
C ASP A 144 2.95 -28.16 -8.72
N THR A 145 1.68 -28.49 -9.01
CA THR A 145 1.01 -29.69 -8.48
C THR A 145 1.67 -31.02 -8.86
N SER A 146 2.62 -31.01 -9.81
CA SER A 146 3.41 -32.16 -10.27
C SER A 146 4.85 -32.14 -9.72
N ASN A 147 5.16 -31.27 -8.75
CA ASN A 147 6.50 -31.02 -8.19
C ASN A 147 7.55 -30.56 -9.19
N ASN A 148 7.15 -29.98 -10.33
CA ASN A 148 8.08 -29.30 -11.22
C ASN A 148 8.34 -27.88 -10.71
N GLU A 149 9.58 -27.43 -10.81
CA GLU A 149 9.93 -26.03 -10.54
C GLU A 149 9.29 -25.13 -11.60
N VAL A 150 8.49 -24.17 -11.13
CA VAL A 150 7.89 -23.11 -11.94
C VAL A 150 8.49 -21.79 -11.51
N GLU A 151 8.87 -21.01 -12.52
CA GLU A 151 9.46 -19.69 -12.35
C GLU A 151 8.52 -18.65 -12.96
N MET A 152 8.13 -17.67 -12.16
CA MET A 152 7.24 -16.59 -12.56
C MET A 152 7.95 -15.25 -12.39
N GLU A 153 7.81 -14.38 -13.40
CA GLU A 153 8.36 -13.03 -13.35
C GLU A 153 7.24 -11.99 -13.40
N GLY A 154 7.38 -10.96 -12.57
CA GLY A 154 6.53 -9.78 -12.62
C GLY A 154 7.36 -8.53 -12.39
N ALA A 155 6.91 -7.41 -12.93
CA ALA A 155 7.58 -6.14 -12.74
C ALA A 155 6.60 -5.06 -12.31
N LYS A 156 7.07 -4.15 -11.45
CA LYS A 156 6.32 -2.99 -11.02
C LYS A 156 7.13 -1.73 -11.19
N TYR A 157 6.47 -0.71 -11.73
CA TYR A 157 7.04 0.61 -11.86
C TYR A 157 6.59 1.47 -10.69
N THR A 158 7.52 2.20 -10.08
CA THR A 158 7.23 3.15 -9.01
C THR A 158 8.13 4.37 -9.06
N SER A 159 7.76 5.37 -8.29
CA SER A 159 8.50 6.61 -8.08
C SER A 159 8.05 7.28 -6.79
N ALA A 160 8.96 7.94 -6.09
CA ALA A 160 8.63 8.72 -4.90
C ALA A 160 7.87 9.99 -5.30
N SER A 161 6.77 10.23 -4.60
CA SER A 161 6.05 11.50 -4.58
C SER A 161 6.50 12.34 -3.37
N GLU A 162 6.07 13.61 -3.28
CA GLU A 162 6.50 14.51 -2.19
C GLU A 162 6.29 13.92 -0.79
N LYS A 163 5.18 13.21 -0.55
CA LYS A 163 4.87 12.53 0.73
C LYS A 163 5.80 11.35 1.06
N ASP A 164 6.48 10.83 0.05
CA ASP A 164 7.42 9.71 0.19
C ASP A 164 8.83 10.22 0.48
N ILE A 165 9.09 11.53 0.32
CA ILE A 165 10.40 12.12 0.61
C ILE A 165 10.64 12.17 2.11
N ASP A 166 11.72 11.53 2.55
CA ASP A 166 12.21 11.57 3.93
C ASP A 166 13.71 11.84 3.92
N ARG A 167 14.09 13.08 4.23
CA ARG A 167 15.50 13.51 4.26
C ARG A 167 16.29 12.92 5.44
N LYS A 168 15.61 12.31 6.41
CA LYS A 168 16.23 11.64 7.55
C LYS A 168 16.33 10.13 7.36
N LEU A 169 15.87 9.60 6.22
CA LEU A 169 15.97 8.17 5.94
C LEU A 169 17.45 7.77 5.86
N THR A 170 17.79 6.77 6.64
CA THR A 170 19.10 6.14 6.72
C THR A 170 18.95 4.63 6.58
N PRO A 171 19.99 3.93 6.08
CA PRO A 171 19.94 2.47 5.96
C PRO A 171 19.72 1.84 7.32
N LYS A 172 18.95 0.76 7.37
CA LYS A 172 18.68 0.01 8.60
C LYS A 172 19.24 -1.39 8.52
N THR A 173 19.56 -1.94 9.69
CA THR A 173 19.89 -3.35 9.83
C THR A 173 18.65 -4.23 9.64
N LYS A 174 18.87 -5.53 9.41
CA LYS A 174 17.78 -6.51 9.32
C LYS A 174 16.89 -6.49 10.58
N ASP A 175 17.50 -6.41 11.76
CA ASP A 175 16.77 -6.44 13.04
C ASP A 175 15.92 -5.19 13.23
N GLU A 176 16.42 -4.01 12.85
CA GLU A 176 15.62 -2.78 12.84
C GLU A 176 14.44 -2.87 11.87
N TYR A 177 14.62 -3.45 10.68
CA TYR A 177 13.52 -3.69 9.75
C TYR A 177 12.53 -4.75 10.27
N MET A 178 13.00 -5.77 10.98
CA MET A 178 12.13 -6.73 11.66
C MET A 178 11.30 -6.05 12.73
N TYR A 179 11.92 -5.22 13.58
CA TYR A 179 11.23 -4.42 14.59
C TYR A 179 10.15 -3.52 13.97
N ASP A 180 10.48 -2.74 12.92
CA ASP A 180 9.51 -1.92 12.18
C ASP A 180 8.34 -2.76 11.63
N SER A 181 8.64 -3.97 11.14
CA SER A 181 7.65 -4.89 10.58
C SER A 181 6.68 -5.41 11.65
N TYR A 182 7.17 -5.70 12.85
CA TYR A 182 6.34 -6.08 13.99
C TYR A 182 5.51 -4.91 14.53
N LEU A 183 6.04 -3.68 14.53
CA LEU A 183 5.25 -2.48 14.84
C LEU A 183 4.09 -2.31 13.86
N TYR A 184 4.35 -2.46 12.57
CA TYR A 184 3.32 -2.44 11.53
C TYR A 184 2.28 -3.56 11.74
N LEU A 185 2.72 -4.78 12.09
CA LEU A 185 1.82 -5.90 12.40
C LEU A 185 0.92 -5.59 13.61
N GLN A 186 1.48 -5.01 14.68
CA GLN A 186 0.73 -4.60 15.86
C GLN A 186 -0.37 -3.60 15.49
N GLU A 187 -0.03 -2.51 14.79
CA GLU A 187 -0.99 -1.49 14.38
C GLU A 187 -2.12 -2.09 13.51
N ARG A 188 -1.77 -3.02 12.62
CA ARG A 188 -2.73 -3.73 11.77
C ARG A 188 -3.68 -4.60 12.58
N LEU A 189 -3.19 -5.31 13.60
CA LEU A 189 -4.02 -6.13 14.50
C LEU A 189 -4.93 -5.24 15.35
N GLU A 190 -4.43 -4.14 15.90
CA GLU A 190 -5.23 -3.17 16.67
C GLU A 190 -6.37 -2.57 15.84
N LYS A 191 -6.12 -2.22 14.57
CA LYS A 191 -7.18 -1.79 13.64
C LYS A 191 -8.24 -2.87 13.42
N LYS A 192 -7.82 -4.15 13.31
CA LYS A 192 -8.77 -5.28 13.19
C LYS A 192 -9.61 -5.47 14.45
N VAL A 193 -9.03 -5.27 15.64
CA VAL A 193 -9.77 -5.31 16.92
C VAL A 193 -10.86 -4.23 16.92
N LYS A 194 -10.53 -2.98 16.61
CA LYS A 194 -11.50 -1.87 16.56
C LYS A 194 -12.67 -2.17 15.60
N LYS A 195 -12.36 -2.64 14.39
CA LYS A 195 -13.38 -3.03 13.41
C LYS A 195 -14.27 -4.18 13.91
N ASN A 196 -13.69 -5.14 14.63
CA ASN A 196 -14.44 -6.24 15.24
C ASN A 196 -15.36 -5.73 16.36
N GLU A 197 -14.90 -4.82 17.20
CA GLU A 197 -15.72 -4.19 18.26
C GLU A 197 -16.90 -3.38 17.70
N GLU A 198 -16.69 -2.64 16.62
CA GLU A 198 -17.76 -1.96 15.90
C GLU A 198 -18.79 -2.97 15.35
N ALA A 199 -18.33 -4.08 14.77
CA ALA A 199 -19.22 -5.13 14.29
C ALA A 199 -20.03 -5.77 15.43
N GLN A 200 -19.39 -6.05 16.58
CA GLN A 200 -20.08 -6.55 17.78
C GLN A 200 -21.17 -5.59 18.25
N LYS A 201 -20.86 -4.29 18.33
CA LYS A 201 -21.83 -3.25 18.72
C LYS A 201 -23.04 -3.21 17.76
N ASN A 202 -22.79 -3.33 16.45
CA ASN A 202 -23.85 -3.36 15.45
C ASN A 202 -24.73 -4.62 15.53
N ILE A 203 -24.15 -5.77 15.88
CA ILE A 203 -24.93 -7.00 16.09
C ILE A 203 -25.82 -6.86 17.34
N LEU A 204 -25.27 -6.33 18.44
CA LEU A 204 -26.02 -6.11 19.68
C LEU A 204 -27.19 -5.12 19.48
N SER A 205 -26.97 -4.02 18.76
CA SER A 205 -28.05 -3.06 18.47
C SER A 205 -29.14 -3.67 17.57
N ARG A 206 -28.77 -4.57 16.64
CA ARG A 206 -29.75 -5.30 15.84
C ARG A 206 -30.54 -6.30 16.66
N ILE A 207 -29.90 -7.01 17.60
CA ILE A 207 -30.59 -7.91 18.53
C ILE A 207 -31.62 -7.13 19.35
N ASP A 208 -31.22 -6.02 19.97
CA ASP A 208 -32.11 -5.18 20.78
C ASP A 208 -33.32 -4.66 19.98
N ARG A 209 -33.08 -4.21 18.73
CA ARG A 209 -34.16 -3.78 17.83
C ARG A 209 -35.16 -4.90 17.54
N VAL A 210 -34.69 -6.10 17.17
CA VAL A 210 -35.57 -7.23 16.85
C VAL A 210 -36.29 -7.74 18.12
N GLU A 211 -35.63 -7.74 19.28
CA GLU A 211 -36.26 -8.06 20.57
C GLU A 211 -37.38 -7.07 20.89
N LYS A 212 -37.15 -5.77 20.67
CA LYS A 212 -38.16 -4.71 20.83
C LYS A 212 -39.33 -4.87 19.86
N GLU A 213 -39.06 -5.05 18.57
CA GLU A 213 -40.09 -5.31 17.54
C GLU A 213 -40.93 -6.54 17.90
N THR A 214 -40.29 -7.62 18.36
CA THR A 214 -40.98 -8.85 18.78
C THR A 214 -41.84 -8.63 20.01
N SER A 215 -41.39 -7.82 20.97
CA SER A 215 -42.14 -7.53 22.19
C SER A 215 -43.42 -6.70 21.95
N MET A 216 -43.49 -5.98 20.83
CA MET A 216 -44.66 -5.20 20.43
C MET A 216 -45.76 -6.06 19.76
N LEU A 217 -45.44 -7.31 19.40
CA LEU A 217 -46.36 -8.23 18.77
C LEU A 217 -47.16 -9.01 19.83
N ASP A 218 -48.48 -8.85 19.87
CA ASP A 218 -49.37 -9.60 20.75
C ASP A 218 -50.30 -10.53 19.97
N VAL A 219 -50.05 -11.84 20.10
CA VAL A 219 -50.89 -12.90 19.49
C VAL A 219 -52.31 -12.92 20.08
N LYS A 220 -52.50 -12.34 21.27
CA LYS A 220 -53.80 -12.30 21.97
C LYS A 220 -54.58 -11.01 21.71
N ASP A 221 -54.09 -10.11 20.86
CA ASP A 221 -54.80 -8.87 20.55
C ASP A 221 -56.24 -9.19 20.06
N PRO A 222 -57.27 -8.67 20.75
CA PRO A 222 -58.66 -8.96 20.42
C PRO A 222 -59.11 -8.37 19.08
N THR A 223 -58.34 -7.44 18.51
CA THR A 223 -58.63 -6.82 17.21
C THR A 223 -58.18 -7.65 16.01
N LEU A 224 -57.32 -8.66 16.22
CA LEU A 224 -56.81 -9.53 15.17
C LEU A 224 -57.74 -10.71 14.87
N SER A 225 -57.95 -10.97 13.58
CA SER A 225 -58.56 -12.20 13.06
C SER A 225 -57.67 -13.43 13.28
N GLU A 226 -58.24 -14.63 13.10
CA GLU A 226 -57.50 -15.89 13.26
C GLU A 226 -56.30 -16.01 12.31
N SER A 227 -56.46 -15.59 11.05
CA SER A 227 -55.36 -15.55 10.07
C SER A 227 -54.27 -14.55 10.46
N GLU A 228 -54.64 -13.38 10.99
CA GLU A 228 -53.66 -12.38 11.43
C GLU A 228 -52.89 -12.86 12.67
N ARG A 229 -53.54 -13.59 13.58
CA ARG A 229 -52.87 -14.20 14.73
C ARG A 229 -51.83 -15.25 14.32
N GLU A 230 -52.10 -16.05 13.28
CA GLU A 230 -51.11 -16.98 12.74
C GLU A 230 -49.91 -16.26 12.11
N ILE A 231 -50.14 -15.18 11.36
CA ILE A 231 -49.06 -14.33 10.81
C ILE A 231 -48.20 -13.74 11.94
N VAL A 232 -48.82 -13.28 13.03
CA VAL A 232 -48.10 -12.74 14.19
C VAL A 232 -47.27 -13.83 14.88
N LYS A 233 -47.82 -15.05 15.06
CA LYS A 233 -47.05 -16.19 15.60
C LYS A 233 -45.84 -16.52 14.74
N GLU A 234 -46.02 -16.58 13.42
CA GLU A 234 -44.94 -16.85 12.47
C GLU A 234 -43.87 -15.76 12.55
N THR A 235 -44.27 -14.49 12.58
CA THR A 235 -43.35 -13.35 12.71
C THR A 235 -42.55 -13.41 13.99
N ILE A 236 -43.18 -13.71 15.14
CA ILE A 236 -42.48 -13.90 16.42
C ILE A 236 -41.48 -15.07 16.33
N SER A 237 -41.87 -16.17 15.68
CA SER A 237 -41.00 -17.34 15.49
C SER A 237 -39.78 -16.98 14.64
N ASN A 238 -39.98 -16.28 13.52
CA ASN A 238 -38.92 -15.83 12.63
C ASN A 238 -37.98 -14.85 13.34
N ASN A 239 -38.51 -13.88 14.07
CA ASN A 239 -37.69 -12.95 14.84
C ASN A 239 -36.83 -13.65 15.91
N LYS A 240 -37.37 -14.68 16.58
CA LYS A 240 -36.60 -15.50 17.54
C LYS A 240 -35.47 -16.27 16.85
N ALA A 241 -35.74 -16.83 15.67
CA ALA A 241 -34.71 -17.50 14.87
C ALA A 241 -33.60 -16.51 14.46
N ASP A 242 -33.96 -15.31 14.01
CA ASP A 242 -33.03 -14.23 13.66
C ASP A 242 -32.18 -13.79 14.85
N ILE A 243 -32.79 -13.58 16.01
CA ILE A 243 -32.08 -13.23 17.26
C ILE A 243 -31.07 -14.33 17.60
N ASN A 244 -31.43 -15.60 17.49
CA ASN A 244 -30.51 -16.72 17.75
C ASN A 244 -29.35 -16.74 16.75
N GLY A 245 -29.62 -16.47 15.47
CA GLY A 245 -28.59 -16.32 14.44
C GLY A 245 -27.61 -15.19 14.76
N LEU A 246 -28.13 -14.03 15.16
CA LEU A 246 -27.33 -12.87 15.57
C LEU A 246 -26.51 -13.15 16.83
N LYS A 247 -27.07 -13.84 17.82
CA LYS A 247 -26.34 -14.27 19.05
C LYS A 247 -25.18 -15.21 18.70
N LYS A 248 -25.36 -16.10 17.73
CA LYS A 248 -24.29 -16.98 17.23
C LYS A 248 -23.19 -16.19 16.50
N ASP A 249 -23.55 -15.23 15.64
CA ASP A 249 -22.57 -14.37 14.98
C ASP A 249 -21.80 -13.51 16.00
N TYR A 250 -22.49 -12.91 16.98
CA TYR A 250 -21.85 -12.18 18.08
C TYR A 250 -20.82 -13.04 18.82
N ALA A 251 -21.18 -14.27 19.21
CA ALA A 251 -20.25 -15.19 19.87
C ALA A 251 -19.02 -15.52 19.01
N SER A 252 -19.20 -15.65 17.70
CA SER A 252 -18.08 -15.83 16.75
C SER A 252 -17.17 -14.59 16.72
N LYS A 253 -17.73 -13.38 16.71
CA LYS A 253 -16.96 -12.13 16.76
C LYS A 253 -16.17 -11.97 18.05
N VAL A 254 -16.74 -12.35 19.19
CA VAL A 254 -16.05 -12.35 20.50
C VAL A 254 -14.82 -13.25 20.45
N LYS A 255 -14.97 -14.51 20.02
CA LYS A 255 -13.83 -15.44 19.86
C LYS A 255 -12.76 -14.91 18.91
N ALA A 256 -13.17 -14.34 17.77
CA ALA A 256 -12.23 -13.74 16.84
C ALA A 256 -11.48 -12.53 17.44
N LYS A 257 -12.12 -11.75 18.32
CA LYS A 257 -11.46 -10.66 19.05
C LYS A 257 -10.43 -11.18 20.04
N GLU A 258 -10.76 -12.22 20.81
CA GLU A 258 -9.84 -12.87 21.75
C GLU A 258 -8.56 -13.34 21.02
N THR A 259 -8.70 -14.04 19.89
CA THR A 259 -7.56 -14.46 19.06
C THR A 259 -6.72 -13.27 18.56
N LEU A 260 -7.35 -12.15 18.18
CA LEU A 260 -6.63 -10.95 17.78
C LEU A 260 -5.83 -10.33 18.93
N LEU A 261 -6.40 -10.31 20.14
CA LEU A 261 -5.72 -9.80 21.34
C LEU A 261 -4.55 -10.69 21.75
N GLU A 262 -4.72 -12.02 21.72
CA GLU A 262 -3.61 -12.96 21.95
C GLU A 262 -2.46 -12.74 20.96
N ASN A 263 -2.77 -12.51 19.69
CA ASN A 263 -1.76 -12.21 18.68
C ASN A 263 -1.05 -10.87 18.94
N ILE A 264 -1.76 -9.85 19.41
CA ILE A 264 -1.15 -8.57 19.81
C ILE A 264 -0.17 -8.79 20.96
N GLU A 265 -0.55 -9.56 21.98
CA GLU A 265 0.34 -9.86 23.11
C GLU A 265 1.59 -10.63 22.68
N ARG A 266 1.46 -11.61 21.76
CA ARG A 266 2.62 -12.28 21.15
C ARG A 266 3.53 -11.31 20.39
N VAL A 267 2.96 -10.39 19.63
CA VAL A 267 3.75 -9.36 18.91
C VAL A 267 4.46 -8.43 19.88
N LYS A 268 3.82 -8.02 20.98
CA LYS A 268 4.46 -7.20 22.03
C LYS A 268 5.62 -7.93 22.70
N GLN A 269 5.49 -9.24 22.97
CA GLN A 269 6.59 -10.04 23.50
C GLN A 269 7.80 -10.00 22.55
N VAL A 270 7.57 -10.26 21.27
CA VAL A 270 8.63 -10.20 20.25
C VAL A 270 9.25 -8.81 20.17
N LEU A 271 8.45 -7.73 20.21
CA LEU A 271 8.95 -6.35 20.21
C LEU A 271 9.80 -6.03 21.44
N ASN A 272 9.46 -6.57 22.60
CA ASN A 272 10.26 -6.41 23.82
C ASN A 272 11.59 -7.15 23.74
N ASP A 273 11.66 -8.28 23.00
CA ASP A 273 12.91 -9.02 22.80
C ASP A 273 13.92 -8.26 21.92
N PHE A 274 13.48 -7.23 21.18
CA PHE A 274 14.35 -6.32 20.43
C PHE A 274 14.92 -5.16 21.27
N GLN A 275 14.46 -4.97 22.52
CA GLN A 275 14.89 -3.90 23.44
C GLN A 275 15.99 -4.37 24.40
#